data_AF-A0A0F9AKL4-F1
#
_entry.id   AF-A0A0F9AKL4-F1
#
_cell.length_a   1.000
_cell.length_b   1.000
_cell.length_c   1.000
_cell.angle_alpha   90.00
_cell.angle_beta   90.00
_cell.angle_gamma   90.00
#
_symmetry.space_group_name_H-M   'P 1'
#
loop_
_entity.id
_entity.type
_entity.pdbx_description
1 polymer ?
#
loop_
_entity_poly.entity_id
_entity_poly.type
_entity_poly.pdbx_seq_one_letter_code
_entity_poly.pdbx_strand_id
1 'polypeptide(L)'
;MKIEDYKGEYHKDLIEQYKLYAKMAEEISKRRNNKNYFYISLLSGLLAVISLIFDEKILSDFSYIILLCISILSIFLCITWFVHISSYRKLNTAKFSIINEMESFLPFECFKKEWDLLAESKYKKLTKIEQIIPIIFIALYIFLGTCSIYIIYFT
;
A
#
# COMPACT_ATOMS: atom_id res chain seq x y z
N MET A 1 -18.29 -25.39 -16.62
CA MET A 1 -19.03 -25.42 -17.90
C MET A 1 -18.07 -25.91 -18.95
N LYS A 2 -18.38 -26.99 -19.68
CA LYS A 2 -17.49 -27.44 -20.76
C LYS A 2 -17.58 -26.42 -21.89
N ILE A 3 -16.47 -26.16 -22.59
CA ILE A 3 -16.45 -25.22 -23.73
C ILE A 3 -17.53 -25.58 -24.75
N GLU A 4 -17.78 -26.89 -24.90
CA GLU A 4 -18.79 -27.51 -25.75
C GLU A 4 -20.24 -27.10 -25.42
N ASP A 5 -20.54 -26.66 -24.19
CA ASP A 5 -21.88 -26.25 -23.76
C ASP A 5 -22.13 -24.73 -23.95
N TYR A 6 -21.13 -23.98 -24.44
CA TYR A 6 -21.19 -22.52 -24.56
C TYR A 6 -21.92 -22.07 -25.83
N LYS A 7 -23.01 -21.31 -25.64
CA LYS A 7 -23.88 -20.85 -26.73
C LYS A 7 -23.42 -19.55 -27.42
N GLY A 8 -22.34 -18.93 -26.96
CA GLY A 8 -21.81 -17.66 -27.49
C GLY A 8 -20.53 -17.82 -28.32
N GLU A 9 -19.89 -16.70 -28.67
CA GLU A 9 -18.60 -16.67 -29.35
C GLU A 9 -17.46 -16.88 -28.33
N TYR A 10 -17.24 -18.12 -27.89
CA TYR A 10 -16.34 -18.47 -26.75
C TYR A 10 -15.03 -17.68 -26.74
N HIS A 11 -14.28 -17.68 -27.85
CA HIS A 11 -12.99 -17.00 -27.92
C HIS A 11 -13.10 -15.47 -27.79
N LYS A 12 -14.15 -14.88 -28.36
CA LYS A 12 -14.40 -13.44 -28.28
C LYS A 12 -14.80 -13.04 -26.86
N ASP A 13 -15.71 -13.80 -26.26
CA ASP A 13 -16.19 -13.53 -24.90
C ASP A 13 -15.07 -13.72 -23.87
N LEU A 14 -14.23 -14.75 -24.05
CA LEU A 14 -13.02 -14.96 -23.24
C LEU A 14 -12.05 -13.78 -23.35
N ILE A 15 -11.78 -13.29 -24.57
CA ILE A 15 -10.87 -12.16 -24.77
C ILE A 15 -11.43 -10.87 -24.19
N GLU A 16 -12.74 -10.66 -24.23
CA GLU A 16 -13.39 -9.50 -23.59
C GLU A 16 -13.27 -9.57 -22.06
N GLN A 17 -13.55 -10.72 -21.46
CA GLN A 17 -13.36 -10.94 -20.02
C GLN A 17 -11.89 -10.72 -19.61
N TYR A 18 -10.96 -11.23 -20.41
CA TYR A 18 -9.52 -11.07 -20.18
C TYR A 18 -9.11 -9.60 -20.20
N LYS A 19 -9.54 -8.85 -21.23
CA LYS A 19 -9.29 -7.40 -21.34
C LYS A 19 -9.85 -6.64 -20.14
N LEU A 20 -11.06 -6.98 -19.70
CA LEU A 20 -11.67 -6.36 -18.52
C LEU A 20 -10.87 -6.67 -17.25
N TYR A 21 -10.47 -7.92 -17.03
CA TYR A 21 -9.67 -8.31 -15.86
C TYR A 21 -8.30 -7.64 -15.83
N ALA A 22 -7.61 -7.60 -16.98
CA ALA A 22 -6.33 -6.90 -17.13
C ALA A 22 -6.47 -5.40 -16.78
N LYS A 23 -7.50 -4.74 -17.32
CA LYS A 23 -7.80 -3.33 -16.99
C LYS A 23 -8.09 -3.14 -15.50
N MET A 24 -8.87 -4.04 -14.88
CA MET A 24 -9.15 -3.96 -13.44
C MET A 24 -7.88 -4.16 -12.59
N ALA A 25 -6.94 -5.00 -13.01
CA ALA A 25 -5.65 -5.18 -12.32
C ALA A 25 -4.79 -3.90 -12.37
N GLU A 26 -4.78 -3.23 -13.53
CA GLU A 26 -4.14 -1.92 -13.68
C GLU A 26 -4.81 -0.85 -12.78
N GLU A 27 -6.13 -0.79 -12.77
CA GLU A 27 -6.88 0.14 -11.92
C GLU A 27 -6.61 -0.07 -10.43
N ILE A 28 -6.51 -1.32 -9.97
CA ILE A 28 -6.14 -1.64 -8.59
C ILE A 28 -4.75 -1.12 -8.25
N SER A 29 -3.80 -1.29 -9.17
CA SER A 29 -2.44 -0.77 -9.00
C SER A 29 -2.43 0.76 -8.91
N LYS A 30 -3.22 1.45 -9.74
CA LYS A 30 -3.42 2.92 -9.65
C LYS A 30 -4.06 3.34 -8.32
N ARG A 31 -5.12 2.64 -7.88
CA ARG A 31 -5.78 2.90 -6.58
C ARG A 31 -4.83 2.72 -5.41
N ARG A 32 -3.96 1.69 -5.43
CA ARG A 32 -2.91 1.49 -4.42
C ARG A 32 -1.94 2.67 -4.38
N ASN A 33 -1.43 3.10 -5.54
CA ASN A 33 -0.49 4.23 -5.61
C ASN A 33 -1.13 5.52 -5.07
N ASN A 34 -2.41 5.79 -5.41
CA ASN A 34 -3.13 6.93 -4.86
C ASN A 34 -3.27 6.87 -3.33
N LYS A 35 -3.52 5.68 -2.77
CA LYS A 35 -3.54 5.49 -1.31
C LYS A 35 -2.16 5.71 -0.68
N ASN A 36 -1.08 5.26 -1.32
CA ASN A 36 0.28 5.53 -0.86
C ASN A 36 0.56 7.04 -0.81
N TYR A 37 0.24 7.78 -1.86
CA TYR A 37 0.40 9.23 -1.87
C TYR A 37 -0.44 9.92 -0.80
N PHE A 38 -1.69 9.48 -0.58
CA PHE A 38 -2.53 10.00 0.49
C PHE A 38 -1.85 9.88 1.88
N TYR A 39 -1.29 8.72 2.22
CA TYR A 39 -0.62 8.54 3.50
C TYR A 39 0.66 9.36 3.63
N ILE A 40 1.46 9.45 2.56
CA ILE A 40 2.67 10.28 2.55
C ILE A 40 2.30 11.75 2.80
N SER A 41 1.29 12.28 2.10
CA SER A 41 0.83 13.66 2.28
C SER A 41 0.28 13.91 3.68
N LEU A 42 -0.51 12.98 4.21
CA LEU A 42 -1.09 13.09 5.54
C LEU A 42 0.00 13.10 6.63
N LEU A 43 0.95 12.18 6.58
CA LEU A 43 2.06 12.10 7.53
C LEU A 43 3.01 13.28 7.41
N SER A 44 3.25 13.77 6.19
CA SER A 44 4.06 14.98 5.96
C SER A 44 3.39 16.23 6.55
N GLY A 45 2.06 16.34 6.43
CA GLY A 45 1.29 17.40 7.07
C GLY A 45 1.37 17.34 8.60
N LEU A 46 1.32 16.15 9.19
CA LEU A 46 1.51 15.98 10.63
C LEU A 46 2.92 16.37 11.08
N LEU A 47 3.95 16.04 10.30
CA LEU A 47 5.33 16.49 10.57
C LEU A 47 5.46 18.01 10.51
N ALA A 48 4.80 18.68 9.57
CA ALA A 48 4.78 20.14 9.52
C ALA A 48 4.14 20.75 10.77
N VAL A 49 3.01 20.19 11.24
CA VAL A 49 2.37 20.63 12.50
C VAL A 49 3.30 20.43 13.70
N ILE A 50 3.98 19.28 13.77
CA ILE A 50 4.99 19.02 14.81
C ILE A 50 6.08 20.09 14.79
N SER A 51 6.62 20.43 13.60
CA SER A 51 7.66 21.45 13.45
C SER A 51 7.25 22.81 13.99
N LEU A 52 5.98 23.20 13.84
CA LEU A 52 5.45 24.47 14.36
C LEU A 52 5.39 24.48 15.90
N ILE A 53 5.08 23.34 16.52
CA ILE A 53 5.04 23.21 17.99
C ILE A 53 6.43 23.42 18.60
N PHE A 54 7.49 22.96 17.93
CA PHE A 54 8.87 23.10 18.38
C PHE A 54 9.44 24.52 18.21
N ASP A 55 8.89 25.33 17.31
CA ASP A 55 9.40 26.69 17.02
C ASP A 55 8.95 27.72 18.08
N GLU A 56 7.86 27.44 18.80
CA GLU A 56 7.40 28.23 19.94
C GLU A 56 8.38 28.08 21.12
N LYS A 57 9.03 29.19 21.53
CA LYS A 57 9.99 29.24 22.66
C LYS A 57 9.40 28.87 24.03
N ILE A 58 8.11 28.56 24.11
CA ILE A 58 7.42 28.16 25.34
C ILE A 58 6.78 26.79 25.09
N LEU A 59 7.61 25.74 25.10
CA LEU A 59 7.11 24.38 25.20
C LEU A 59 6.55 24.17 26.60
N SER A 60 5.21 24.23 26.71
CA SER A 60 4.49 23.91 27.94
C SER A 60 4.22 22.40 28.03
N ASP A 61 3.88 21.90 29.22
CA ASP A 61 3.43 20.51 29.43
C ASP A 61 2.30 20.12 28.46
N PHE A 62 1.43 21.08 28.12
CA PHE A 62 0.35 20.90 27.16
C PHE A 62 0.86 20.60 25.74
N SER A 63 1.97 21.21 25.32
CA SER A 63 2.60 20.94 24.01
C SER A 63 3.08 19.49 23.91
N TYR A 64 3.65 18.94 24.99
CA TYR A 64 4.11 17.55 25.00
C TYR A 64 2.95 16.55 25.02
N ILE A 65 1.82 16.87 25.66
CA ILE A 65 0.59 16.07 25.57
C ILE A 65 0.09 16.04 24.12
N ILE A 66 0.08 17.18 23.41
CA ILE A 66 -0.29 17.24 21.99
C ILE A 66 0.65 16.38 21.14
N LEU A 67 1.98 16.47 21.36
CA LEU A 67 2.96 15.64 20.65
C LEU A 67 2.75 14.14 20.89
N LEU A 68 2.40 13.74 22.11
CA LEU A 68 2.06 12.36 22.43
C LEU A 68 0.80 11.90 21.67
N CYS A 69 -0.25 12.72 21.66
CA CYS A 69 -1.48 12.45 20.91
C CYS A 69 -1.21 12.32 19.40
N ILE A 70 -0.43 13.23 18.82
CA ILE A 70 -0.05 13.18 17.39
C ILE A 70 0.77 11.92 17.10
N SER A 71 1.69 11.55 17.99
CA SER A 71 2.52 10.34 17.83
C SER A 71 1.66 9.08 17.80
N ILE A 72 0.71 8.95 18.74
CA ILE A 72 -0.23 7.81 18.78
C ILE A 72 -1.08 7.77 17.50
N LEU A 73 -1.69 8.90 17.11
CA LEU A 73 -2.48 8.99 15.89
C LEU A 73 -1.67 8.58 14.65
N SER A 74 -0.43 9.04 14.56
CA SER A 74 0.46 8.75 13.42
C SER A 74 0.83 7.28 13.36
N ILE A 75 1.05 6.61 14.50
CA ILE A 75 1.28 5.16 14.56
C ILE A 75 0.06 4.40 14.02
N PHE A 76 -1.16 4.78 14.44
CA PHE A 76 -2.39 4.18 13.92
C PHE A 76 -2.54 4.37 12.41
N LEU A 77 -2.22 5.56 11.89
CA LEU A 77 -2.22 5.84 10.45
C LEU A 77 -1.21 4.97 9.70
N CYS A 78 0.00 4.79 10.24
CA CYS A 78 1.03 3.94 9.63
C CYS A 78 0.63 2.46 9.62
N ILE A 79 0.03 1.95 10.71
CA ILE A 79 -0.51 0.58 10.75
C ILE A 79 -1.60 0.42 9.68
N THR A 80 -2.52 1.37 9.59
CA THR A 80 -3.60 1.36 8.59
C THR A 80 -3.03 1.38 7.17
N TRP A 81 -2.01 2.21 6.92
CA TRP A 81 -1.30 2.26 5.64
C TRP A 81 -0.69 0.89 5.28
N PHE A 82 0.02 0.26 6.22
CA PHE A 82 0.61 -1.07 6.02
C PHE A 82 -0.46 -2.13 5.69
N VAL A 83 -1.61 -2.09 6.38
CA VAL A 83 -2.74 -2.98 6.11
C VAL A 83 -3.31 -2.75 4.71
N HIS A 84 -3.47 -1.50 4.28
CA HIS A 84 -3.93 -1.20 2.91
C HIS A 84 -2.98 -1.74 1.84
N ILE A 85 -1.67 -1.49 1.96
CA ILE A 85 -0.67 -2.02 1.01
C ILE A 85 -0.78 -3.55 0.94
N SER A 86 -0.88 -4.20 2.11
CA SER A 86 -0.98 -5.65 2.22
C SER A 86 -2.27 -6.19 1.58
N SER A 87 -3.39 -5.50 1.75
CA SER A 87 -4.69 -5.85 1.16
C SER A 87 -4.64 -5.76 -0.37
N TYR A 88 -4.14 -4.65 -0.91
CA TYR A 88 -3.99 -4.48 -2.36
C TYR A 88 -3.05 -5.53 -2.97
N ARG A 89 -1.96 -5.88 -2.27
CA ARG A 89 -1.05 -6.95 -2.70
C ARG A 89 -1.79 -8.29 -2.85
N LYS A 90 -2.59 -8.66 -1.85
CA LYS A 90 -3.36 -9.92 -1.86
C LYS A 90 -4.40 -9.92 -2.99
N LEU A 91 -5.16 -8.83 -3.13
CA LEU A 91 -6.16 -8.70 -4.19
C LEU A 91 -5.54 -8.79 -5.59
N ASN A 92 -4.40 -8.11 -5.80
CA ASN A 92 -3.71 -8.14 -7.09
C ASN A 92 -3.15 -9.54 -7.39
N THR A 93 -2.60 -10.21 -6.38
CA THR A 93 -2.12 -11.61 -6.51
C THR A 93 -3.26 -12.54 -6.94
N ALA A 94 -4.44 -12.41 -6.32
CA ALA A 94 -5.61 -13.20 -6.70
C ALA A 94 -6.07 -12.91 -8.14
N LYS A 95 -6.10 -11.63 -8.54
CA LYS A 95 -6.44 -11.26 -9.92
C LYS A 95 -5.46 -11.82 -10.95
N PHE A 96 -4.16 -11.71 -10.70
CA PHE A 96 -3.15 -12.26 -11.61
C PHE A 96 -3.21 -13.78 -11.69
N SER A 97 -3.60 -14.48 -10.61
CA SER A 97 -3.85 -15.92 -10.68
C SER A 97 -4.97 -16.25 -11.66
N ILE A 98 -6.07 -15.50 -11.65
CA ILE A 98 -7.20 -15.69 -12.57
C ILE A 98 -6.78 -15.32 -13.99
N ILE A 99 -6.08 -14.20 -14.19
CA ILE A 99 -5.57 -13.78 -15.50
C ILE A 99 -4.69 -14.88 -16.10
N ASN A 100 -3.75 -15.44 -15.33
CA ASN A 100 -2.87 -16.50 -15.80
C ASN A 100 -3.65 -17.80 -16.12
N GLU A 101 -4.72 -18.10 -15.39
CA GLU A 101 -5.62 -19.21 -15.73
C GLU A 101 -6.34 -18.97 -17.05
N MET A 102 -6.85 -17.76 -17.28
CA MET A 102 -7.47 -17.36 -18.56
C MET A 102 -6.49 -17.44 -19.73
N GLU A 103 -5.22 -17.06 -19.50
CA GLU A 103 -4.16 -17.12 -20.50
C GLU A 103 -3.91 -18.53 -21.03
N SER A 104 -4.16 -19.59 -20.23
CA SER A 104 -4.00 -20.98 -20.68
C SER A 104 -4.96 -21.38 -21.82
N PHE A 105 -6.03 -20.60 -22.02
CA PHE A 105 -7.00 -20.76 -23.12
C PHE A 105 -6.75 -19.78 -24.27
N LEU A 106 -5.75 -18.90 -24.16
CA LEU A 106 -5.39 -17.91 -25.17
C LEU A 106 -4.13 -18.34 -25.95
N PRO A 107 -3.91 -17.80 -27.16
CA PRO A 107 -2.74 -18.17 -27.97
C PRO A 107 -1.38 -17.79 -27.36
N PHE A 108 -1.37 -16.86 -26.40
CA PHE A 108 -0.14 -16.37 -25.78
C PHE A 108 -0.38 -15.90 -24.34
N GLU A 109 0.46 -16.39 -23.43
CA GLU A 109 0.41 -16.10 -21.98
C GLU A 109 1.31 -14.89 -21.65
N CYS A 110 0.85 -13.67 -21.96
CA CYS A 110 1.62 -12.44 -21.81
C CYS A 110 2.13 -12.22 -20.38
N PHE A 111 1.20 -12.19 -19.41
CA PHE A 111 1.49 -11.86 -18.02
C PHE A 111 2.29 -12.95 -17.32
N LYS A 112 1.99 -14.22 -17.63
CA LYS A 112 2.78 -15.33 -17.09
C LYS A 112 4.24 -15.28 -17.57
N LYS A 113 4.47 -15.06 -18.87
CA LYS A 113 5.84 -14.91 -19.41
C LYS A 113 6.58 -13.72 -18.81
N GLU A 114 5.90 -12.58 -18.64
CA GLU A 114 6.48 -11.42 -17.96
C GLU A 114 6.92 -11.78 -16.53
N TRP A 115 6.08 -12.50 -15.79
CA TRP A 115 6.37 -12.93 -14.43
C TRP A 115 7.56 -13.88 -14.35
N ASP A 116 7.67 -14.82 -15.28
CA ASP A 116 8.78 -15.78 -15.35
C ASP A 116 10.12 -15.07 -15.60
N LEU A 117 10.15 -14.11 -16.53
CA LEU A 117 11.34 -13.27 -16.80
C LEU A 117 11.74 -12.42 -15.57
N LEU A 118 10.76 -11.90 -14.83
CA LEU A 118 11.02 -11.17 -13.59
C LEU A 118 11.53 -12.07 -12.46
N ALA A 119 11.10 -13.33 -12.42
CA ALA A 119 11.57 -14.29 -11.43
C ALA A 119 13.05 -14.65 -11.63
N GLU A 120 13.49 -14.80 -12.87
CA GLU A 120 14.90 -15.07 -13.23
C GLU A 120 15.84 -13.92 -12.85
N SER A 121 15.35 -12.68 -12.94
CA SER A 121 16.13 -11.46 -12.65
C SER A 121 16.20 -11.07 -11.16
N LYS A 122 15.76 -11.92 -10.23
CA LYS A 122 15.67 -11.63 -8.78
C LYS A 122 14.90 -10.34 -8.49
N TYR A 123 13.82 -10.09 -9.22
CA TYR A 123 13.03 -8.86 -9.11
C TYR A 123 12.53 -8.62 -7.68
N LYS A 124 12.93 -7.49 -7.09
CA LYS A 124 12.41 -7.03 -5.79
C LYS A 124 11.07 -6.36 -6.02
N LYS A 125 9.99 -7.02 -5.56
CA LYS A 125 8.64 -6.46 -5.63
C LYS A 125 8.59 -5.09 -4.94
N LEU A 126 8.20 -4.05 -5.68
CA LEU A 126 8.02 -2.69 -5.19
C LEU A 126 7.20 -2.63 -3.90
N THR A 127 6.18 -3.48 -3.78
CA THR A 127 5.34 -3.57 -2.59
C THR A 127 6.10 -3.87 -1.30
N LYS A 128 7.21 -4.62 -1.35
CA LYS A 128 8.06 -4.83 -0.16
C LYS A 128 8.72 -3.53 0.29
N ILE A 129 9.16 -2.72 -0.67
CA ILE A 129 9.79 -1.41 -0.39
C ILE A 129 8.73 -0.46 0.18
N GLU A 130 7.54 -0.40 -0.43
CA GLU A 130 6.42 0.42 0.04
C GLU A 130 5.99 0.04 1.47
N GLN A 131 6.05 -1.25 1.84
CA GLN A 131 5.72 -1.73 3.19
C GLN A 131 6.76 -1.35 4.26
N ILE A 132 8.01 -1.11 3.88
CA ILE A 132 9.06 -0.69 4.83
C ILE A 132 8.84 0.75 5.29
N ILE A 133 8.30 1.62 4.42
CA ILE A 133 8.11 3.04 4.71
C ILE A 133 7.23 3.25 5.98
N PRO A 134 6.02 2.68 6.09
CA PRO A 134 5.22 2.79 7.32
C PRO A 134 5.96 2.30 8.57
N ILE A 135 6.81 1.27 8.47
CA ILE A 135 7.56 0.71 9.61
C ILE A 135 8.58 1.72 10.12
N ILE A 136 9.28 2.40 9.20
CA ILE A 136 10.23 3.48 9.53
C ILE A 136 9.48 4.61 10.26
N PHE A 137 8.33 5.04 9.74
CA PHE A 137 7.52 6.07 10.41
C PHE A 137 7.03 5.64 11.79
N ILE A 138 6.59 4.38 11.97
CA ILE A 138 6.22 3.86 13.30
C ILE A 138 7.38 3.98 14.28
N ALA A 139 8.59 3.58 13.88
CA ALA A 139 9.76 3.70 14.75
C ALA A 139 10.04 5.15 15.15
N LEU A 140 9.93 6.09 14.21
CA LEU A 140 10.10 7.52 14.46
C LEU A 140 9.05 8.08 15.43
N TYR A 141 7.77 7.73 15.25
CA TYR A 141 6.70 8.20 16.14
C TYR A 141 6.72 7.53 17.52
N ILE A 142 7.20 6.28 17.64
CA ILE A 142 7.47 5.65 18.94
C ILE A 142 8.55 6.45 19.68
N PHE A 143 9.67 6.75 18.99
CA PHE A 143 10.74 7.56 19.57
C PHE A 143 10.22 8.93 20.04
N LEU A 144 9.49 9.65 19.19
CA LEU A 144 8.90 10.94 19.53
C LEU A 144 7.94 10.85 20.74
N GLY A 145 7.09 9.82 20.79
CA GLY A 145 6.19 9.58 21.90
C GLY A 145 6.93 9.30 23.22
N THR A 146 7.98 8.49 23.18
CA THR A 146 8.81 8.20 24.37
C THR A 146 9.56 9.43 24.88
N CYS A 147 10.09 10.27 23.99
CA CYS A 147 10.70 11.55 24.36
C CYS A 147 9.67 12.49 24.99
N SER A 148 8.47 12.58 24.43
CA SER A 148 7.39 13.42 24.98
C SER A 148 7.00 12.97 26.39
N ILE A 149 6.85 11.66 26.61
CA ILE A 149 6.59 11.10 27.95
C ILE A 149 7.73 11.43 28.92
N TYR A 150 8.97 11.20 28.51
CA TYR A 150 10.14 11.48 29.36
C TYR A 150 10.16 12.94 29.81
N ILE A 151 9.92 13.89 28.90
CA ILE A 151 9.95 15.31 29.26
C ILE A 151 8.82 15.67 30.23
N ILE A 152 7.60 15.17 30.02
CA ILE A 152 6.45 15.41 30.91
C ILE A 152 6.71 14.96 32.35
N TYR A 153 7.45 13.87 32.55
CA TYR A 153 7.67 13.31 33.89
C TYR A 153 8.94 13.82 34.59
N PHE A 154 9.94 14.29 33.85
CA PHE A 154 11.28 14.58 34.39
C PHE A 154 11.72 16.05 34.24
N THR A 155 10.88 16.92 33.69
CA THR A 155 11.07 18.39 33.63
C THR A 155 9.93 19.06 34.36
#